data_AF-A0A450X3E6-F1
#
_entry.id   AF-A0A450X3E6-F1
#
_cell.length_a   1.000
_cell.length_b   1.000
_cell.length_c   1.000
_cell.angle_alpha   90.00
_cell.angle_beta   90.00
_cell.angle_gamma   90.00
#
_symmetry.space_group_name_H-M   'P 1'
#
loop_
_entity.id
_entity.type
_entity.pdbx_description
1 polymer ?
#
loop_
_entity_poly.entity_id
_entity_poly.type
_entity_poly.pdbx_seq_one_letter_code
_entity_poly.pdbx_strand_id
1 'polypeptide(L)' 'MQITDVLHSARFVVDKEGEPVSIILDIDGWMAILSMLEEFEDSRIVRERWNKWRSKEGWTSWKQFEKELDENAL' A
#
# COMPACT_ATOMS: atom_id res chain seq x y z
N MET A 1 8.29 -12.30 -1.14
CA MET A 1 7.38 -13.37 -0.71
C MET A 1 6.02 -13.12 -1.33
N GLN A 2 5.32 -14.13 -1.86
CA GLN A 2 3.95 -13.96 -2.35
C GLN A 2 2.98 -14.03 -1.15
N ILE A 3 1.80 -13.40 -1.23
CA ILE A 3 0.83 -13.39 -0.10
C ILE A 3 0.41 -14.82 0.32
N THR A 4 0.41 -15.76 -0.62
CA THR A 4 0.13 -17.18 -0.38
C THR A 4 1.15 -17.81 0.56
N ASP A 5 2.42 -17.40 0.45
CA ASP A 5 3.50 -17.92 1.29
C ASP A 5 3.37 -17.39 2.73
N VAL A 6 2.83 -16.17 2.89
CA VAL A 6 2.55 -15.55 4.20
C VAL A 6 1.48 -16.34 4.96
N LEU A 7 0.43 -16.77 4.27
CA LEU A 7 -0.65 -17.55 4.88
C LEU A 7 -0.15 -18.91 5.39
N HIS A 8 0.87 -19.48 4.76
CA HIS A 8 1.48 -20.74 5.18
C HIS A 8 2.49 -20.59 6.32
N SER A 9 3.08 -19.40 6.50
CA SER A 9 4.03 -19.12 7.60
C SER A 9 3.35 -18.60 8.88
N ALA A 10 2.10 -18.14 8.78
CA ALA A 10 1.33 -17.60 9.89
C ALA A 10 1.11 -18.64 11.00
N ARG A 11 1.43 -18.25 12.24
CA ARG A 11 1.12 -19.05 13.44
C ARG A 11 0.09 -18.32 14.29
N PHE A 12 -0.99 -19.00 14.63
CA PHE A 12 -2.04 -18.44 15.47
C PHE A 12 -1.78 -18.74 16.94
N VAL A 13 -1.87 -17.71 17.78
CA VAL A 13 -1.95 -17.86 19.23
C VAL A 13 -3.44 -17.96 19.58
N VAL A 14 -3.79 -18.99 20.34
CA VAL A 14 -5.17 -19.26 20.76
C VAL A 14 -5.34 -19.01 22.25
N ASP A 15 -6.55 -18.66 22.67
CA ASP A 15 -6.92 -18.57 24.08
C ASP A 15 -7.21 -19.95 24.69
N LYS A 16 -7.73 -19.96 25.92
CA LYS A 16 -8.05 -21.20 26.66
C LYS A 16 -9.29 -21.92 26.11
N GLU A 17 -10.13 -21.22 25.35
CA GLU A 17 -11.28 -21.76 24.62
C GLU A 17 -10.87 -22.33 23.25
N GLY A 18 -9.66 -22.03 22.79
CA GLY A 18 -9.13 -22.45 21.48
C GLY A 18 -9.40 -21.44 20.37
N GLU A 19 -9.86 -20.24 20.70
CA GLU A 19 -10.15 -19.19 19.74
C GLU A 19 -8.89 -18.39 19.39
N PRO A 20 -8.63 -18.07 18.11
CA PRO A 20 -7.46 -17.29 17.71
C PRO A 20 -7.53 -15.85 18.24
N VAL A 21 -6.52 -15.43 19.00
CA VAL A 21 -6.43 -14.08 19.60
C VAL A 21 -5.31 -13.22 19.01
N SER A 22 -4.27 -13.84 18.45
CA SER A 22 -3.21 -13.12 17.74
C SER A 22 -2.49 -14.00 16.72
N ILE A 23 -1.68 -13.37 15.87
CA ILE A 23 -0.92 -14.04 14.80
C ILE A 23 0.54 -13.64 14.97
N ILE A 24 1.43 -14.63 14.91
CA ILE A 24 2.88 -14.45 14.82
C ILE A 24 3.26 -14.65 13.35
N LEU A 25 3.94 -13.65 12.80
CA LEU A 25 4.44 -13.59 11.43
C LEU A 25 5.93 -13.26 11.47
N ASP A 26 6.66 -13.73 10.46
CA ASP A 26 7.98 -13.17 10.19
C ASP A 26 7.87 -11.76 9.58
N ILE A 27 8.99 -11.04 9.58
CA ILE A 27 9.01 -9.65 9.12
C ILE A 27 8.67 -9.55 7.63
N ASP A 28 9.12 -10.51 6.83
CA ASP A 28 8.87 -10.53 5.39
C ASP A 28 7.37 -10.71 5.09
N GLY A 29 6.66 -11.50 5.91
CA GLY A 29 5.23 -11.74 5.81
C GLY A 29 4.41 -10.53 6.23
N TRP A 30 4.84 -9.86 7.29
CA TRP A 30 4.27 -8.58 7.68
C TRP A 30 4.39 -7.53 6.56
N MET A 31 5.59 -7.41 5.97
CA MET A 31 5.84 -6.48 4.87
C MET A 31 4.99 -6.80 3.64
N ALA A 32 4.84 -8.08 3.28
CA ALA A 32 4.00 -8.49 2.16
C ALA A 32 2.51 -8.15 2.37
N ILE A 33 1.99 -8.29 3.60
CA ILE A 33 0.62 -7.88 3.93
C ILE A 33 0.47 -6.36 3.80
N LEU A 34 1.41 -5.59 4.32
CA LEU A 34 1.39 -4.13 4.22
C LEU A 34 1.38 -3.66 2.76
N SER A 35 2.29 -4.18 1.93
CA SER A 35 2.33 -3.83 0.51
C SER A 35 1.04 -4.17 -0.22
N MET A 36 0.40 -5.30 0.11
CA MET A 36 -0.89 -5.64 -0.47
C MET A 36 -1.99 -4.65 -0.07
N LEU A 37 -2.03 -4.20 1.19
CA LEU A 37 -2.99 -3.20 1.66
C LEU A 37 -2.79 -1.86 0.95
N GLU A 38 -1.54 -1.43 0.78
CA GLU A 38 -1.18 -0.22 0.02
C GLU A 38 -1.64 -0.33 -1.43
N GLU A 39 -1.41 -1.45 -2.11
CA GLU A 39 -1.86 -1.68 -3.49
C GLU A 39 -3.38 -1.57 -3.64
N PHE A 40 -4.15 -2.07 -2.66
CA PHE A 40 -5.61 -1.94 -2.66
C PHE A 40 -6.07 -0.48 -2.52
N GLU A 41 -5.40 0.28 -1.66
CA GLU A 41 -5.69 1.70 -1.46
C GLU A 41 -5.29 2.54 -2.68
N ASP A 42 -4.09 2.33 -3.22
CA ASP A 42 -3.60 3.00 -4.43
C ASP A 42 -4.50 2.70 -5.63
N SER A 43 -4.93 1.44 -5.79
CA SER A 43 -5.87 1.07 -6.84
C SER A 43 -7.20 1.80 -6.73
N ARG A 44 -7.67 2.09 -5.50
CA ARG A 44 -8.87 2.90 -5.27
C ARG A 44 -8.62 4.35 -5.69
N ILE A 45 -7.49 4.95 -5.29
CA ILE A 45 -7.11 6.32 -5.68
C ILE A 45 -7.01 6.44 -7.20
N VAL A 46 -6.38 5.46 -7.87
CA VAL A 46 -6.26 5.40 -9.32
C VAL A 46 -7.65 5.33 -9.96
N ARG A 47 -8.56 4.46 -9.47
CA ARG A 47 -9.94 4.37 -9.98
C ARG A 47 -10.72 5.67 -9.82
N GLU A 48 -10.63 6.33 -8.66
CA GLU A 48 -11.29 7.61 -8.40
C GLU A 48 -10.77 8.72 -9.34
N ARG A 49 -9.46 8.72 -9.60
CA ARG A 49 -8.80 9.69 -10.49
C ARG A 49 -8.87 9.31 -11.96
N TRP A 50 -9.23 8.07 -12.31
CA TRP A 50 -9.28 7.57 -13.69
C TRP A 50 -10.25 8.38 -14.55
N ASN A 51 -11.34 8.90 -14.01
CA ASN A 51 -12.27 9.74 -14.78
C ASN A 51 -11.79 11.19 -14.94
N LYS A 52 -10.81 11.61 -14.14
CA LYS A 52 -10.23 12.95 -14.12
C LYS A 52 -8.80 12.99 -14.67
N TRP A 53 -8.24 11.87 -15.12
CA TRP A 53 -6.83 11.80 -15.52
C TRP A 53 -6.48 12.73 -16.71
N ARG A 54 -7.47 13.07 -17.55
CA ARG A 54 -7.31 14.04 -18.66
C ARG A 54 -7.57 15.49 -18.26
N SER A 55 -8.07 15.77 -17.06
CA SER A 55 -8.41 17.14 -16.63
C SER A 55 -7.20 17.93 -16.11
N LYS A 56 -5.99 17.36 -16.11
CA LYS A 56 -4.76 17.89 -15.47
C LYS A 56 -4.88 18.09 -13.94
N GLU A 57 -6.01 17.82 -13.31
CA GLU A 57 -6.14 17.88 -11.85
C GLU A 57 -5.32 16.76 -11.20
N GLY A 58 -4.30 17.13 -10.43
CA GLY A 58 -3.48 16.21 -9.64
C GLY A 58 -2.32 15.55 -10.39
N TRP A 59 -2.01 15.97 -11.62
CA TRP A 59 -0.85 15.48 -12.38
C TRP A 59 -0.14 16.65 -13.06
N THR A 60 1.14 16.83 -12.76
CA THR A 60 2.02 17.81 -13.41
C THR A 60 3.06 17.07 -14.24
N SER A 61 3.52 17.65 -15.35
CA SER A 61 4.64 17.05 -16.08
C SER A 61 5.93 17.16 -15.28
N TRP A 62 6.85 16.22 -15.44
CA TRP A 62 8.13 16.26 -14.72
C TRP A 62 8.86 17.61 -14.90
N LYS A 63 8.84 18.18 -16.11
CA LYS A 63 9.42 19.50 -16.41
C LYS A 63 8.71 20.65 -15.68
N GLN A 64 7.40 20.57 -15.50
CA GLN A 64 6.64 21.58 -14.75
C GLN A 64 6.89 21.46 -13.26
N PHE A 65 6.97 20.23 -12.74
CA PHE A 65 7.34 19.96 -11.36
C PHE A 65 8.75 20.46 -11.02
N GLU A 66 9.74 20.18 -11.86
CA GLU A 66 11.11 20.70 -11.71
C GLU A 66 11.12 22.23 -11.64
N LYS A 67 10.38 22.88 -12.55
CA LYS A 67 10.26 24.33 -12.58
C LYS A 67 9.62 24.88 -11.30
N GLU A 68 8.56 24.25 -10.79
CA GLU A 68 7.90 24.66 -9.54
C GLU A 68 8.81 24.46 -8.31
N LEU A 69 9.64 23.41 -8.28
CA LEU A 69 10.62 23.21 -7.22
C LEU A 69 11.70 24.30 -7.24
N ASP A 70 12.23 24.61 -8.42
CA ASP A 70 13.25 25.65 -8.60
C ASP A 70 12.72 27.05 -8.24
N GLU A 71 11.45 27.34 -8.55
CA GLU A 71 10.80 28.62 -8.25
C GLU A 71 10.48 28.80 -6.75
N ASN A 72 10.24 27.70 -6.01
CA ASN A 72 9.92 27.72 -4.57
C ASN A 72 11.15 27.51 -3.65
N ALA A 73 12.35 27.35 -4.22
CA ALA A 73 13.61 27.14 -3.48
C ALA A 73 14.32 28.44 -3.02
N LEU A 74 13.65 29.60 -3.13
CA LEU A 74 14.10 30.93 -2.70
C LEU A 74 13.26 31.46 -1.53
#